data_AF-A0A749EQ33-F1
#
_entry.id   AF-A0A749EQ33-F1
#
_cell.length_a   1.000
_cell.length_b   1.000
_cell.length_c   1.000
_cell.angle_alpha   90.00
_cell.angle_beta   90.00
_cell.angle_gamma   90.00
#
_symmetry.space_group_name_H-M   'P 1'
#
loop_
_entity.id
_entity.type
_entity.pdbx_description
1 polymer ?
#
loop_
_entity_poly.entity_id
_entity_poly.type
_entity_poly.pdbx_seq_one_letter_code
_entity_poly.pdbx_strand_id
1 'polypeptide(L)'
;MVFSEADFCGHVYNLENEQNWYLANGIIAHNCRSTTAPVISPEFDFLDKGAKRAARGADGGQQVSADTTYYEFLKQQPAWFQDEALGPVRGKIFRNSGITPEEFRVISVDGFGRPLTLKEMAELDKRVADYLKEE
;
A
#
# COMPACT_ATOMS: atom_id res chain seq x y z
N MET A 1 -23.02 19.64 -4.55
CA MET A 1 -21.88 19.88 -3.65
C MET A 1 -20.85 20.67 -4.45
N VAL A 2 -20.50 21.88 -4.03
CA VAL A 2 -19.55 22.74 -4.75
C VAL A 2 -18.19 22.57 -4.07
N PHE A 3 -17.23 21.99 -4.77
CA PHE A 3 -15.85 21.96 -4.32
C PHE A 3 -15.15 23.18 -4.91
N SER A 4 -14.47 23.95 -4.07
CA SER A 4 -13.59 25.02 -4.50
C SER A 4 -12.16 24.63 -4.12
N GLU A 5 -11.29 24.56 -5.11
CA GLU A 5 -9.85 24.45 -4.92
C GLU A 5 -9.26 25.86 -5.03
N ALA A 6 -8.30 26.18 -4.18
CA ALA A 6 -7.61 27.46 -4.19
C ALA A 6 -6.12 27.25 -4.04
N ASP A 7 -5.32 27.93 -4.86
CA ASP A 7 -3.87 27.90 -4.77
C ASP A 7 -3.44 28.50 -3.43
N PHE A 8 -2.78 27.68 -2.60
CA PHE A 8 -2.18 28.12 -1.34
C PHE A 8 -0.66 28.21 -1.49
N CYS A 9 -0.13 29.42 -1.40
CA CYS A 9 1.30 29.70 -1.31
C CYS A 9 1.59 30.32 0.06
N GLY A 10 1.91 29.48 1.04
CA GLY A 10 2.23 29.90 2.41
C GLY A 10 2.93 28.78 3.17
N HIS A 11 3.45 29.07 4.36
CA HIS A 11 3.98 28.03 5.24
C HIS A 11 2.83 27.25 5.87
N VAL A 12 2.78 25.94 5.61
CA VAL A 12 1.89 25.01 6.32
C VAL A 12 2.63 24.56 7.57
N TYR A 13 2.20 25.02 8.73
CA TYR A 13 2.69 24.49 10.01
C TYR A 13 1.77 23.36 10.44
N ASN A 14 2.31 22.14 10.59
CA ASN A 14 1.59 21.10 11.30
C ASN A 14 1.69 21.39 12.80
N LEU A 15 0.77 22.22 13.30
CA LEU A 15 0.68 22.55 14.72
C LEU A 15 -0.10 21.45 15.43
N GLU A 16 0.55 20.30 15.61
CA GLU A 16 0.04 19.20 16.41
C GLU A 16 0.87 19.00 17.69
N ASN A 17 0.24 18.50 18.76
CA ASN A 17 0.98 17.99 19.91
C ASN A 17 1.44 16.54 19.67
N GLU A 18 2.26 15.98 20.56
CA GLU A 18 2.74 14.60 20.48
C GLU A 18 1.62 13.53 20.49
N GLN A 19 0.39 13.96 20.76
CA GLN A 19 -0.80 13.11 20.80
C GLN A 19 -1.71 13.32 19.58
N ASN A 20 -1.27 14.03 18.52
CA ASN A 20 -2.04 14.32 17.28
C ASN A 20 -3.28 15.20 17.49
N TRP A 21 -3.23 16.12 18.45
CA TRP A 21 -4.23 17.19 18.58
C TRP A 21 -3.77 18.44 17.83
N TYR A 22 -4.64 19.05 17.04
CA TYR A 22 -4.35 20.27 16.28
C TYR A 22 -5.57 21.21 16.19
N LEU A 23 -5.32 22.46 15.81
CA LEU A 23 -6.34 23.49 15.62
C LEU A 23 -6.75 23.59 14.15
N ALA A 24 -8.00 23.25 13.84
CA ALA A 24 -8.61 23.39 12.52
C ALA A 24 -9.66 24.50 12.54
N ASN A 25 -9.32 25.70 12.04
CA ASN A 25 -10.21 26.86 12.01
C ASN A 25 -10.89 27.19 13.37
N GLY A 26 -10.13 27.12 14.46
CA GLY A 26 -10.63 27.41 15.81
C GLY A 26 -11.29 26.21 16.52
N ILE A 27 -11.35 25.04 15.88
CA ILE A 27 -11.84 23.80 16.47
C ILE A 27 -10.63 22.94 16.88
N ILE A 28 -10.63 22.46 18.12
CA ILE A 28 -9.65 21.46 18.58
C ILE A 28 -10.03 20.11 17.96
N ALA A 29 -9.19 19.60 17.06
CA ALA A 29 -9.36 18.32 16.39
C ALA A 29 -8.29 17.34 16.89
N HIS A 30 -8.64 16.06 16.99
CA HIS A 30 -7.72 14.97 17.31
C HIS A 30 -7.85 13.89 16.25
N ASN A 31 -6.75 13.51 15.61
CA ASN A 31 -6.73 12.38 14.68
C ASN A 31 -7.84 12.48 13.61
N CYS A 32 -8.00 13.66 12.97
CA CYS A 32 -9.09 13.89 12.02
C CYS A 32 -8.93 12.98 10.79
N ARG A 33 -9.53 11.81 10.91
CA ARG A 33 -9.83 10.89 9.83
C ARG A 33 -11.26 11.20 9.43
N SER A 34 -11.46 11.66 8.19
CA SER A 34 -12.81 11.77 7.66
C SER A 34 -13.45 10.39 7.69
N THR A 35 -14.62 10.27 8.33
CA THR A 35 -15.45 9.05 8.28
C THR A 35 -16.35 9.04 7.04
N THR A 36 -16.41 10.17 6.34
CA THR A 36 -17.21 10.34 5.12
C THR A 36 -16.28 10.46 3.92
N ALA A 37 -16.53 9.63 2.92
CA ALA A 37 -15.97 9.77 1.59
C ALA A 37 -17.10 10.18 0.64
N PRO A 38 -16.90 11.17 -0.23
CA PRO A 38 -17.91 11.52 -1.21
C PRO A 38 -18.13 10.33 -2.15
N VAL A 39 -19.39 9.93 -2.32
CA VAL A 39 -19.79 8.99 -3.37
C VAL A 39 -20.05 9.83 -4.62
N ILE A 40 -19.30 9.55 -5.69
CA ILE A 40 -19.45 10.24 -6.97
C ILE A 40 -20.79 9.83 -7.59
N SER A 41 -21.53 10.76 -8.22
CA SER A 41 -22.78 10.42 -8.89
C SER A 41 -22.52 9.48 -10.08
N PRO A 42 -23.46 8.54 -10.39
CA PRO A 42 -23.26 7.55 -11.46
C PRO A 42 -22.96 8.13 -12.86
N GLU A 43 -23.35 9.37 -13.12
CA GLU A 43 -23.03 10.10 -14.35
C GLU A 43 -21.51 10.28 -14.57
N PHE A 44 -20.69 10.15 -13.52
CA PHE A 44 -19.23 10.21 -13.59
C PHE A 44 -18.54 8.85 -13.44
N ASP A 45 -19.25 7.72 -13.51
CA ASP A 45 -18.64 6.37 -13.48
C ASP A 45 -17.58 6.17 -14.58
N PHE A 46 -17.60 7.01 -15.63
CA PHE A 46 -16.56 7.01 -16.67
C PHE A 46 -15.19 7.44 -16.15
N LEU A 47 -15.11 8.17 -15.03
CA LEU A 47 -13.84 8.57 -14.40
C LEU A 47 -13.07 7.37 -13.83
N ASP A 48 -13.78 6.34 -13.39
CA ASP A 48 -13.17 5.12 -12.85
C ASP A 48 -12.67 4.17 -13.95
N LYS A 49 -13.20 4.28 -15.17
CA LYS A 49 -12.84 3.40 -16.29
C LYS A 49 -11.40 3.65 -16.75
N GLY A 50 -10.52 2.70 -16.44
CA GLY A 50 -9.11 2.78 -16.79
C GLY A 50 -8.37 3.87 -16.02
N ALA A 51 -8.89 4.25 -14.84
CA ALA A 51 -8.24 5.19 -13.96
C ALA A 51 -6.80 4.74 -13.66
N LYS A 52 -5.89 5.72 -13.60
CA LYS A 52 -4.49 5.50 -13.30
C LYS A 52 -4.07 6.28 -12.07
N ARG A 53 -3.14 5.72 -11.32
CA ARG A 53 -2.52 6.36 -10.16
C ARG A 53 -1.01 6.46 -10.35
N ALA A 54 -0.41 7.47 -9.73
CA ALA A 54 1.05 7.58 -9.69
C ALA A 54 1.66 6.44 -8.86
N ALA A 55 2.82 5.97 -9.28
CA ALA A 55 3.67 5.02 -8.55
C ALA A 55 5.14 5.35 -8.82
N ARG A 56 6.03 4.90 -7.95
CA ARG A 56 7.48 5.00 -8.14
C ARG A 56 8.07 3.59 -8.13
N GLY A 57 8.53 3.13 -9.28
CA GLY A 57 9.20 1.84 -9.43
C GLY A 57 10.72 2.00 -9.50
N ALA A 58 11.38 0.91 -9.86
CA ALA A 58 12.83 0.87 -10.07
C ALA A 58 13.34 1.96 -11.03
N ASP A 59 12.59 2.22 -12.11
CA ASP A 59 12.96 3.20 -13.15
C ASP A 59 12.44 4.63 -12.86
N GLY A 60 11.91 4.87 -11.66
CA GLY A 60 11.39 6.16 -11.23
C GLY A 60 9.86 6.28 -11.30
N GLY A 61 9.38 7.51 -11.47
CA GLY A 61 7.96 7.85 -11.43
C GLY A 61 7.21 7.36 -12.67
N GLN A 62 6.08 6.69 -12.46
CA GLN A 62 5.24 6.12 -13.52
C GLN A 62 3.75 6.15 -13.13
N GLN A 63 2.88 5.82 -14.07
CA GLN A 63 1.46 5.60 -13.82
C GLN A 63 1.10 4.11 -13.93
N VAL A 64 0.34 3.61 -12.96
CA VAL A 64 -0.19 2.24 -12.92
C VAL A 64 -1.71 2.28 -12.86
N SER A 65 -2.37 1.15 -13.16
CA SER A 65 -3.84 1.08 -12.99
C SER A 65 -4.21 1.39 -11.54
N ALA A 66 -5.33 2.08 -11.34
CA ALA A 66 -5.91 2.30 -10.02
C ALA A 66 -6.18 0.97 -9.30
N ASP A 67 -6.55 -0.07 -10.05
CA ASP A 67 -6.84 -1.42 -9.53
C ASP A 67 -5.59 -2.23 -9.19
N THR A 68 -4.40 -1.81 -9.61
CA THR A 68 -3.16 -2.55 -9.32
C THR A 68 -2.89 -2.51 -7.81
N THR A 69 -2.90 -3.68 -7.18
CA THR A 69 -2.56 -3.83 -5.76
C THR A 69 -1.06 -3.66 -5.52
N TYR A 70 -0.67 -3.44 -4.27
CA TYR A 70 0.75 -3.27 -3.91
C TYR A 70 1.61 -4.47 -4.31
N TYR A 71 1.19 -5.69 -4.01
CA TYR A 71 1.97 -6.88 -4.33
C TYR A 71 1.96 -7.19 -5.82
N GLU A 72 0.90 -6.90 -6.58
CA GLU A 72 0.94 -7.01 -8.04
C GLU A 72 1.94 -6.02 -8.66
N PHE A 73 1.95 -4.78 -8.20
CA PHE A 73 2.94 -3.78 -8.61
C PHE A 73 4.37 -4.25 -8.28
N LEU A 74 4.57 -4.77 -7.06
CA LEU A 74 5.87 -5.22 -6.58
C LEU A 74 6.39 -6.42 -7.40
N LYS A 75 5.51 -7.34 -7.79
CA LYS A 75 5.86 -8.52 -8.59
C LYS A 75 6.45 -8.15 -9.96
N GLN A 76 6.09 -6.99 -10.50
CA GLN A 76 6.58 -6.47 -11.78
C GLN A 76 7.96 -5.81 -11.67
N GLN A 77 8.45 -5.53 -10.46
CA GLN A 77 9.73 -4.85 -10.23
C GLN A 77 10.91 -5.82 -10.35
N PRO A 78 12.14 -5.35 -10.61
CA PRO A 78 13.33 -6.21 -10.63
C PRO A 78 13.63 -6.81 -9.24
N ALA A 79 14.41 -7.91 -9.23
CA ALA A 79 14.73 -8.66 -8.02
C ALA A 79 15.30 -7.78 -6.89
N TRP A 80 16.21 -6.86 -7.20
CA TRP A 80 16.81 -5.97 -6.20
C TRP A 80 15.77 -5.09 -5.51
N PHE A 81 14.76 -4.60 -6.25
CA PHE A 81 13.72 -3.73 -5.71
C PHE A 81 12.77 -4.52 -4.80
N GLN A 82 12.46 -5.76 -5.21
CA GLN A 82 11.67 -6.67 -4.39
C GLN A 82 12.41 -7.06 -3.10
N ASP A 83 13.73 -7.28 -3.18
CA ASP A 83 14.57 -7.60 -2.01
C ASP A 83 14.74 -6.40 -1.08
N GLU A 84 14.82 -5.17 -1.62
CA GLU A 84 14.81 -3.95 -0.82
C GLU A 84 13.49 -3.77 -0.07
N ALA A 85 12.36 -4.04 -0.72
CA ALA A 85 11.03 -3.88 -0.14
C ALA A 85 10.67 -4.97 0.90
N LEU A 86 11.05 -6.23 0.65
CA LEU A 86 10.63 -7.39 1.46
C LEU A 86 11.74 -7.99 2.31
N GLY A 87 12.99 -7.64 2.03
CA GLY A 87 14.16 -8.38 2.46
C GLY A 87 14.50 -9.54 1.51
N PRO A 88 15.76 -10.01 1.50
CA PRO A 88 16.26 -10.94 0.48
C PRO A 88 15.56 -12.30 0.48
N VAL A 89 15.27 -12.88 1.65
CA VAL A 89 14.65 -14.21 1.74
C VAL A 89 13.18 -14.16 1.33
N ARG A 90 12.43 -13.18 1.84
CA ARG A 90 11.02 -12.99 1.47
C ARG A 90 10.86 -12.58 0.02
N GLY A 91 11.76 -11.74 -0.51
CA GLY A 91 11.79 -11.38 -1.93
C GLY A 91 12.00 -12.59 -2.82
N LYS A 92 12.93 -13.49 -2.46
CA LYS A 92 13.13 -14.77 -3.15
C LYS A 92 11.89 -15.66 -3.12
N ILE A 93 11.29 -15.90 -1.95
CA ILE A 93 10.04 -16.66 -1.82
C ILE A 93 8.96 -16.03 -2.70
N PHE A 94 8.77 -14.71 -2.57
CA PHE A 94 7.78 -13.96 -3.33
C PHE A 94 7.97 -14.12 -4.83
N ARG A 95 9.20 -14.18 -5.36
CA ARG A 95 9.46 -14.39 -6.79
C ARG A 95 9.29 -15.84 -7.22
N ASN A 96 9.83 -16.78 -6.45
CA ASN A 96 10.22 -18.09 -6.95
C ASN A 96 9.36 -19.25 -6.44
N SER A 97 8.62 -19.11 -5.33
CA SER A 97 7.89 -20.24 -4.73
C SER A 97 6.59 -20.63 -5.45
N GLY A 98 6.20 -19.89 -6.51
CA GLY A 98 4.95 -20.15 -7.23
C GLY A 98 3.69 -19.68 -6.52
N ILE A 99 3.83 -18.91 -5.44
CA ILE A 99 2.71 -18.17 -4.83
C ILE A 99 2.35 -16.94 -5.65
N THR A 100 1.06 -16.67 -5.73
CA THR A 100 0.53 -15.43 -6.32
C THR A 100 0.74 -14.24 -5.38
N PRO A 101 0.68 -13.00 -5.90
CA PRO A 101 0.77 -11.80 -5.07
C PRO A 101 -0.25 -11.75 -3.94
N GLU A 102 -1.48 -12.20 -4.21
CA GLU A 102 -2.56 -12.21 -3.24
C GLU A 102 -2.37 -13.29 -2.16
N GLU A 103 -1.93 -14.49 -2.54
CA GLU A 103 -1.57 -15.52 -1.55
C GLU A 103 -0.43 -15.04 -0.65
N PHE A 104 0.61 -14.43 -1.23
CA PHE A 104 1.72 -13.86 -0.43
C PHE A 104 1.23 -12.80 0.55
N ARG A 105 0.31 -11.91 0.13
CA ARG A 105 -0.30 -10.91 1.02
C ARG A 105 -0.92 -11.58 2.24
N VAL A 106 -1.72 -12.63 2.03
CA VAL A 106 -2.43 -13.36 3.09
C VAL A 106 -1.46 -14.03 4.06
N ILE A 107 -0.38 -14.66 3.56
CA ILE A 107 0.59 -15.35 4.42
C ILE A 107 1.70 -14.44 4.95
N SER A 108 1.77 -13.16 4.56
CA SER A 108 2.83 -12.24 5.01
C SER A 108 2.56 -11.60 6.38
N VAL A 109 1.30 -11.54 6.79
CA VAL A 109 0.83 -10.88 8.02
C VAL A 109 -0.28 -11.67 8.68
N ASP A 110 -0.45 -11.49 9.99
CA ASP A 110 -1.61 -12.03 10.71
C ASP A 110 -2.87 -11.16 10.57
N GLY A 111 -3.96 -11.57 11.22
CA GLY A 111 -5.23 -10.82 11.21
C GLY A 111 -5.16 -9.43 11.85
N PHE A 112 -4.07 -9.10 12.55
CA PHE A 112 -3.79 -7.77 13.11
C PHE A 112 -2.78 -6.98 12.27
N GLY A 113 -2.35 -7.52 11.11
CA GLY A 113 -1.37 -6.90 10.24
C GLY A 113 0.08 -7.02 10.73
N ARG A 114 0.34 -7.84 11.74
CA ARG A 114 1.71 -8.08 12.24
C ARG A 114 2.44 -9.02 11.26
N PRO A 115 3.67 -8.69 10.84
CA PRO A 115 4.42 -9.55 9.91
C PRO A 115 4.64 -10.95 10.49
N LEU A 116 4.29 -11.98 9.71
CA LEU A 116 4.56 -13.38 10.07
C LEU A 116 6.04 -13.73 9.84
N THR A 117 6.62 -14.49 10.75
CA THR A 117 7.96 -15.06 10.60
C THR A 117 8.00 -16.06 9.43
N LEU A 118 9.18 -16.32 8.87
CA LEU A 118 9.33 -17.32 7.80
C LEU A 118 8.84 -18.72 8.21
N LYS A 119 8.97 -19.06 9.49
CA LYS A 119 8.47 -20.31 10.04
C LYS A 119 6.94 -20.36 10.02
N GLU A 120 6.29 -19.31 10.49
CA GLU A 120 4.82 -19.19 10.46
C GLU A 120 4.30 -19.20 9.01
N MET A 121 4.99 -18.53 8.08
CA MET A 121 4.67 -18.58 6.65
C MET A 121 4.76 -20.02 6.10
N ALA A 122 5.79 -20.77 6.48
CA ALA A 122 5.97 -22.17 6.06
C ALA A 122 4.93 -23.13 6.66
N GLU A 123 4.43 -22.82 7.86
CA GLU A 123 3.33 -23.58 8.48
C GLU A 123 2.00 -23.37 7.73
N LEU A 124 1.80 -22.19 7.13
CA LEU A 124 0.60 -21.84 6.37
C LEU A 124 0.63 -22.27 4.90
N ASP A 125 1.81 -22.28 4.26
CA ASP A 125 1.94 -22.63 2.85
C ASP A 125 3.11 -23.59 2.58
N LYS A 126 2.79 -24.76 2.02
CA LYS A 126 3.77 -25.80 1.70
C LYS A 126 4.84 -25.33 0.71
N ARG A 127 4.49 -24.46 -0.25
CA ARG A 127 5.45 -23.93 -1.24
C ARG A 127 6.52 -23.09 -0.57
N VAL A 128 6.15 -22.35 0.47
CA VAL A 128 7.12 -21.61 1.29
C VAL A 128 8.00 -22.57 2.08
N ALA A 129 7.39 -23.60 2.69
CA ALA A 129 8.15 -24.62 3.42
C ALA A 129 9.15 -25.37 2.53
N ASP A 130 8.76 -25.68 1.29
CA ASP A 130 9.61 -26.39 0.35
C ASP A 130 10.73 -25.49 -0.17
N TYR A 131 10.42 -24.23 -0.50
CA TYR A 131 11.43 -23.24 -0.89
C TYR A 131 12.50 -23.04 0.21
N LEU A 132 12.10 -23.02 1.49
CA LEU A 132 13.03 -22.88 2.61
C LEU A 132 13.88 -24.12 2.89
N LYS A 133 13.56 -25.28 2.33
CA LYS A 133 14.38 -26.51 2.45
C LYS A 133 15.41 -26.64 1.33
N GLU A 134 15.15 -25.99 0.19
CA GLU A 134 16.00 -26.05 -1.00
C GLU A 134 17.15 -25.02 -1.00
N GLU A 135 17.13 -24.08 -0.05
CA GLU A 135 18.11 -22.99 0.13
C GLU A 135 19.03 -23.25 1.33
#